data_AF-A0A7X7Y6J0-F1
#
_entry.id   AF-A0A7X7Y6J0-F1
#
_cell.length_a   1.000
_cell.length_b   1.000
_cell.length_c   1.000
_cell.angle_alpha   90.00
_cell.angle_beta   90.00
_cell.angle_gamma   90.00
#
_symmetry.space_group_name_H-M   'P 1'
#
loop_
_entity.id
_entity.type
_entity.pdbx_description
1 polymer ?
#
loop_
_entity_poly.entity_id
_entity_poly.type
_entity_poly.pdbx_seq_one_letter_code
_entity_poly.pdbx_strand_id
1 'polypeptide(L)'
;MKKIIFTVLASILAPVLIAYIFYLNNTSEASDPMLDEQGFQMSGYYYYGYLDKREKLDGEAEQEYFYYMDNHFEAYYDSIFSIVEEKEIDEDVEQYFQSIDGLDLYVLPQDGFQVENGDYISFTVKSPIMESYPARISKIDDFEVLHRRK
;
A
#
# COMPACT_ATOMS: atom_id res chain seq x y z
N MET A 1 -45.22 38.59 5.47
CA MET A 1 -44.87 37.48 4.58
C MET A 1 -43.41 37.00 4.71
N LYS A 2 -42.41 37.88 4.92
CA LYS A 2 -40.99 37.44 5.09
C LYS A 2 -40.72 36.55 6.32
N LYS A 3 -41.43 36.75 7.45
CA LYS A 3 -41.21 35.99 8.69
C LYS A 3 -41.70 34.53 8.64
N ILE A 4 -42.69 34.21 7.81
CA ILE A 4 -43.26 32.86 7.69
C ILE A 4 -42.36 31.96 6.84
N ILE A 5 -41.71 32.54 5.83
CA ILE A 5 -40.78 31.81 4.95
C ILE A 5 -39.57 31.31 5.75
N PHE A 6 -39.04 32.13 6.68
CA PHE A 6 -37.93 31.74 7.54
C PHE A 6 -38.28 30.59 8.50
N THR A 7 -39.49 30.56 9.06
CA THR A 7 -39.91 29.47 9.95
C THR A 7 -40.10 28.15 9.22
N VAL A 8 -40.64 28.20 7.99
CA VAL A 8 -40.81 27.00 7.17
C VAL A 8 -39.46 26.46 6.70
N LEU A 9 -38.54 27.32 6.24
CA LEU A 9 -37.18 26.88 5.87
C LEU A 9 -36.43 26.25 7.05
N ALA A 10 -36.50 26.85 8.24
CA ALA A 10 -35.83 26.33 9.43
C ALA A 10 -36.38 24.96 9.86
N SER A 11 -37.70 24.73 9.70
CA SER A 11 -38.32 23.45 10.04
C SER A 11 -37.93 22.28 9.12
N ILE A 12 -37.50 22.58 7.88
CA ILE A 12 -37.05 21.56 6.92
C ILE A 12 -35.53 21.31 7.07
N LEU A 13 -34.74 22.36 7.34
CA LEU A 13 -33.29 22.24 7.49
C LEU A 13 -32.87 21.52 8.77
N ALA A 14 -33.59 21.70 9.88
CA ALA A 14 -33.28 21.06 11.15
C ALA A 14 -33.28 19.51 11.11
N PRO A 15 -34.30 18.82 10.58
CA PRO A 15 -34.31 17.36 10.51
C PRO A 15 -33.25 16.80 9.54
N VAL A 16 -32.91 17.54 8.46
CA VAL A 16 -31.83 17.15 7.53
C VAL A 16 -30.47 17.22 8.24
N LEU A 17 -30.22 18.26 9.03
CA LEU A 17 -28.99 18.39 9.79
C LEU A 17 -28.88 17.30 10.88
N ILE A 18 -29.98 16.98 11.55
CA ILE A 18 -30.02 15.90 12.56
C ILE A 18 -29.77 14.55 11.90
N ALA A 19 -30.38 14.26 10.75
CA ALA A 19 -30.14 13.04 9.99
C ALA A 19 -28.69 12.94 9.49
N TYR A 20 -28.09 14.07 9.09
CA TYR A 20 -26.69 14.13 8.68
C TYR A 20 -25.73 13.89 9.85
N ILE A 21 -26.01 14.47 11.04
CA ILE A 21 -25.24 14.18 12.27
C ILE A 21 -25.39 12.71 12.66
N PHE A 22 -26.60 12.15 12.57
CA PHE A 22 -26.84 10.74 12.88
C PHE A 22 -26.13 9.81 11.89
N TYR A 23 -26.09 10.16 10.60
CA TYR A 23 -25.32 9.46 9.58
C TYR A 23 -23.82 9.51 9.88
N LEU A 24 -23.26 10.69 10.15
CA LEU A 24 -21.84 10.83 10.53
C LEU A 24 -21.51 10.03 11.80
N ASN A 25 -22.39 10.05 12.81
CA ASN A 25 -22.15 9.34 14.06
C ASN A 25 -22.17 7.81 13.88
N ASN A 26 -23.09 7.27 13.06
CA ASN A 26 -23.12 5.84 12.72
C ASN A 26 -22.01 5.41 11.76
N THR A 27 -21.40 6.34 11.02
CA THR A 27 -20.26 6.06 10.14
C THR A 27 -18.92 6.22 10.89
N SER A 28 -18.93 6.79 12.09
CA SER A 28 -17.74 7.03 12.92
C SER A 28 -17.36 5.89 13.87
N GLU A 29 -18.14 4.80 13.91
CA GLU A 29 -17.61 3.52 14.35
C GLU A 29 -16.77 2.92 13.22
N ALA A 30 -15.66 3.60 12.91
CA ALA A 30 -14.49 2.91 12.41
C ALA A 30 -14.13 1.93 13.52
N SER A 31 -14.62 0.69 13.36
CA SER A 31 -14.04 -0.45 14.04
C SER A 31 -12.57 -0.38 13.73
N ASP A 32 -11.78 0.04 14.72
CA ASP A 32 -10.34 -0.17 14.69
C ASP A 32 -10.19 -1.63 14.31
N PRO A 33 -9.60 -1.97 13.15
CA PRO A 33 -9.48 -3.35 12.75
C PRO A 33 -8.57 -3.98 13.81
N MET A 34 -9.20 -4.59 14.82
CA MET A 34 -8.55 -5.42 15.79
C MET A 34 -8.01 -6.59 14.99
N LEU A 35 -6.77 -6.44 14.51
CA LEU A 35 -5.99 -7.58 14.09
C LEU A 35 -6.02 -8.54 15.29
N ASP A 36 -6.42 -9.78 15.01
CA ASP A 36 -6.17 -10.89 15.92
C ASP A 36 -4.71 -10.76 16.40
N GLU A 37 -4.45 -10.92 17.70
CA GLU A 37 -3.12 -10.75 18.30
C GLU A 37 -2.04 -11.60 17.60
N GLN A 38 -2.49 -12.61 16.84
CA GLN A 38 -1.69 -13.50 16.02
C GLN A 38 -0.99 -12.79 14.84
N GLY A 39 -1.56 -11.69 14.32
CA GLY A 39 -1.07 -11.07 13.09
C GLY A 39 -1.28 -11.97 11.86
N PHE A 40 -0.67 -11.62 10.72
CA PHE A 40 -0.70 -12.45 9.51
C PHE A 40 0.66 -12.48 8.82
N GLN A 41 0.97 -13.57 8.13
CA GLN A 41 2.24 -13.73 7.43
C GLN A 41 2.23 -12.97 6.11
N MET A 42 3.35 -12.31 5.79
CA MET A 42 3.59 -11.69 4.50
C MET A 42 4.99 -12.07 4.00
N SER A 43 5.12 -12.23 2.68
CA SER A 43 6.39 -12.54 2.02
C SER A 43 6.49 -11.84 0.67
N GLY A 44 7.71 -11.70 0.17
CA GLY A 44 8.00 -11.00 -1.07
C GLY A 44 9.48 -10.68 -1.22
N TYR A 45 9.82 -9.94 -2.28
CA TYR A 45 11.19 -9.51 -2.54
C TYR A 45 11.46 -8.16 -1.88
N TYR A 46 12.61 -8.05 -1.21
CA TYR A 46 13.08 -6.79 -0.65
C TYR A 46 13.82 -5.99 -1.73
N TYR A 47 13.40 -4.74 -1.95
CA TYR A 47 14.07 -3.82 -2.86
C TYR A 47 13.94 -2.38 -2.37
N TYR A 48 15.07 -1.67 -2.23
CA TYR A 48 15.12 -0.24 -1.94
C TYR A 48 14.31 0.19 -0.70
N GLY A 49 14.22 -0.68 0.32
CA GLY A 49 13.44 -0.42 1.54
C GLY A 49 11.95 -0.78 1.45
N TYR A 50 11.50 -1.30 0.31
CA TYR A 50 10.16 -1.81 0.09
C TYR A 50 10.16 -3.34 0.11
N LEU A 51 9.04 -3.91 0.55
CA LEU A 51 8.65 -5.25 0.17
C LEU A 51 7.77 -5.14 -1.08
N ASP A 52 8.18 -5.80 -2.15
CA ASP A 52 7.31 -6.10 -3.28
C ASP A 52 6.65 -7.47 -3.05
N LYS A 53 5.38 -7.45 -2.66
CA LYS A 53 4.65 -8.63 -2.21
C LYS A 53 4.28 -9.49 -3.41
N ARG A 54 5.02 -10.59 -3.57
CA ARG A 54 4.78 -11.58 -4.61
C ARG A 54 5.26 -12.96 -4.21
N GLU A 55 4.77 -13.97 -4.92
CA GLU A 55 5.28 -15.33 -4.79
C GLU A 55 6.74 -15.41 -5.26
N LYS A 56 7.49 -16.34 -4.69
CA LYS A 56 8.87 -16.62 -5.10
C LYS A 56 8.87 -17.09 -6.56
N LEU A 57 9.56 -16.36 -7.42
CA LEU A 57 9.81 -16.74 -8.81
C LEU A 57 11.01 -17.69 -8.87
N ASP A 58 11.10 -18.52 -9.90
CA ASP A 58 12.23 -19.44 -10.09
C ASP A 58 12.80 -19.35 -11.51
N GLY A 59 14.09 -19.66 -11.64
CA GLY A 59 14.76 -19.79 -12.94
C GLY A 59 14.86 -18.47 -13.71
N GLU A 60 14.51 -18.50 -15.00
CA GLU A 60 14.63 -17.35 -15.91
C GLU A 60 13.73 -16.19 -15.49
N ALA A 61 12.51 -16.47 -15.00
CA ALA A 61 11.58 -15.44 -14.55
C ALA A 61 12.13 -14.62 -13.36
N GLU A 62 12.83 -15.29 -12.43
CA GLU A 62 13.48 -14.60 -11.32
C GLU A 62 14.66 -13.73 -11.78
N GLN A 63 15.46 -14.22 -12.73
CA GLN A 63 16.58 -13.46 -13.28
C GLN A 63 16.11 -12.23 -14.05
N GLU A 64 15.05 -12.38 -14.83
CA GLU A 64 14.40 -11.28 -15.54
C GLU A 64 13.84 -10.26 -14.55
N TYR A 65 13.14 -10.72 -13.51
CA TYR A 65 12.66 -9.85 -12.43
C TYR A 65 13.78 -9.05 -11.77
N PHE A 66 14.89 -9.70 -11.40
CA PHE A 66 16.04 -8.98 -10.84
C PHE A 66 16.63 -7.98 -11.81
N TYR A 67 16.72 -8.32 -13.11
CA TYR A 67 17.19 -7.38 -14.12
C TYR A 67 16.33 -6.11 -14.17
N TYR A 68 15.00 -6.24 -14.23
CA TYR A 68 14.12 -5.08 -14.29
C TYR A 68 14.09 -4.30 -12.97
N MET A 69 14.09 -4.97 -11.82
CA MET A 69 14.15 -4.29 -10.52
C MET A 69 15.46 -3.53 -10.31
N ASP A 70 16.59 -4.07 -10.74
CA ASP A 70 17.89 -3.42 -10.58
C ASP A 70 18.04 -2.19 -11.49
N ASN A 71 17.55 -2.27 -12.73
CA ASN A 71 17.83 -1.27 -13.77
C ASN A 71 16.69 -0.27 -13.99
N HIS A 72 15.45 -0.66 -13.67
CA HIS A 72 14.25 0.06 -14.10
C HIS A 72 13.26 0.36 -12.98
N PHE A 73 13.49 -0.11 -11.74
CA PHE A 73 12.60 0.15 -10.62
C PHE A 73 12.34 1.65 -10.40
N GLU A 74 13.37 2.49 -10.31
CA GLU A 74 13.18 3.93 -10.01
C GLU A 74 12.41 4.63 -11.14
N ALA A 75 12.73 4.32 -12.39
CA ALA A 75 12.04 4.89 -13.55
C ALA A 75 10.57 4.50 -13.58
N TYR A 76 10.25 3.22 -13.36
CA TYR A 76 8.87 2.74 -13.32
C TYR A 76 8.13 3.28 -12.09
N TYR A 77 8.74 3.22 -10.90
CA TYR A 77 8.19 3.78 -9.66
C TYR A 77 7.82 5.26 -9.83
N ASP A 78 8.72 6.06 -10.40
CA ASP A 78 8.47 7.48 -10.66
C ASP A 78 7.32 7.68 -11.66
N SER A 79 7.23 6.87 -12.72
CA SER A 79 6.20 7.08 -13.75
C SER A 79 4.78 6.85 -13.22
N ILE A 80 4.62 5.90 -12.28
CA ILE A 80 3.31 5.58 -11.69
C ILE A 80 3.00 6.40 -10.43
N PHE A 81 4.01 6.97 -9.74
CA PHE A 81 3.82 7.64 -8.44
C PHE A 81 4.22 9.11 -8.38
N SER A 82 5.06 9.62 -9.29
CA SER A 82 5.44 11.04 -9.29
C SER A 82 4.38 11.91 -9.95
N ILE A 83 3.82 12.83 -9.16
CA ILE A 83 2.82 13.83 -9.61
C ILE A 83 3.45 14.92 -10.51
N VAL A 84 4.78 15.00 -10.55
CA VAL A 84 5.49 16.24 -10.94
C VAL A 84 5.83 16.31 -12.43
N GLU A 85 5.94 15.20 -13.15
CA GLU A 85 6.13 15.18 -14.61
C GLU A 85 5.90 13.73 -15.08
N GLU A 86 5.11 13.52 -16.14
CA GLU A 86 5.08 12.24 -16.86
C GLU A 86 6.50 12.01 -17.42
N LYS A 87 7.34 11.31 -16.65
CA LYS A 87 8.60 10.80 -17.18
C LYS A 87 8.24 9.71 -18.18
N GLU A 88 8.57 9.96 -19.44
CA GLU A 88 8.46 8.96 -20.50
C GLU A 88 9.38 7.79 -20.15
N ILE A 89 8.78 6.63 -19.88
CA ILE A 89 9.51 5.38 -19.67
C ILE A 89 9.52 4.59 -20.96
N ASP A 90 10.53 3.74 -21.11
CA ASP A 90 10.61 2.82 -22.24
C ASP A 90 9.36 1.91 -22.26
N GLU A 91 8.73 1.76 -23.42
CA GLU A 91 7.50 0.98 -23.59
C GLU A 91 7.74 -0.48 -23.18
N ASP A 92 8.92 -1.03 -23.46
CA ASP A 92 9.26 -2.41 -23.09
C ASP A 92 9.33 -2.58 -21.56
N VAL A 93 9.80 -1.55 -20.85
CA VAL A 93 9.85 -1.52 -19.39
C VAL A 93 8.44 -1.43 -18.81
N GLU A 94 7.59 -0.56 -19.36
CA GLU A 94 6.21 -0.45 -18.93
C GLU A 94 5.46 -1.77 -19.13
N GLN A 95 5.58 -2.36 -20.32
CA GLN A 95 4.96 -3.64 -20.65
C GLN A 95 5.44 -4.77 -19.74
N TYR A 96 6.73 -4.81 -19.41
CA TYR A 96 7.26 -5.78 -18.47
C TYR A 96 6.57 -5.68 -17.11
N PHE A 97 6.57 -4.50 -16.48
CA PHE A 97 5.98 -4.37 -15.15
C PHE A 97 4.46 -4.60 -15.17
N GLN A 98 3.76 -4.18 -16.24
CA GLN A 98 2.34 -4.54 -16.41
C GLN A 98 2.12 -6.05 -16.53
N SER A 99 3.04 -6.80 -17.14
CA SER A 99 2.93 -8.26 -17.28
C SER A 99 3.05 -9.03 -15.96
N ILE A 100 3.64 -8.41 -14.94
CA ILE A 100 3.80 -8.97 -13.58
C ILE A 100 2.83 -8.32 -12.57
N ASP A 101 1.71 -7.80 -13.06
CA ASP A 101 0.66 -7.11 -12.28
C ASP A 101 1.15 -5.83 -11.56
N GLY A 102 2.24 -5.23 -12.04
CA GLY A 102 2.86 -4.04 -11.47
C GLY A 102 3.70 -4.33 -10.23
N LEU A 103 3.80 -3.33 -9.35
CA LEU A 103 4.51 -3.42 -8.07
C LEU A 103 3.51 -3.37 -6.91
N ASP A 104 3.51 -4.38 -6.03
CA ASP A 104 2.70 -4.41 -4.79
C ASP A 104 3.60 -4.02 -3.61
N LEU A 105 3.84 -2.72 -3.47
CA LEU A 105 4.87 -2.18 -2.57
C LEU A 105 4.35 -1.87 -1.17
N TYR A 106 5.07 -2.38 -0.18
CA TYR A 106 4.90 -2.06 1.24
C TYR A 106 6.18 -1.45 1.82
N VAL A 107 6.05 -0.28 2.44
CA VAL A 107 7.12 0.31 3.25
C VAL A 107 7.26 -0.50 4.52
N LEU A 108 8.44 -1.08 4.71
CA LEU A 108 8.81 -1.78 5.93
C LEU A 108 9.27 -0.80 7.02
N PRO A 109 9.07 -1.13 8.31
CA PRO A 109 9.71 -0.38 9.38
C PRO A 109 11.23 -0.48 9.22
N GLN A 110 11.95 0.64 9.34
CA GLN A 110 13.41 0.67 9.23
C GLN A 110 14.06 0.16 10.51
N ASP A 111 13.99 -1.14 10.73
CA ASP A 111 14.71 -1.84 11.79
C ASP A 111 15.91 -2.58 11.18
N GLY A 112 16.93 -2.86 12.00
CA GLY A 112 18.27 -3.34 11.60
C GLY A 112 18.34 -4.74 10.97
N PHE A 113 17.47 -5.04 10.02
CA PHE A 113 17.45 -6.26 9.23
C PHE A 113 18.70 -6.33 8.34
N GLN A 114 19.35 -7.49 8.34
CA GLN A 114 20.47 -7.76 7.43
C GLN A 114 19.92 -8.32 6.11
N VAL A 115 19.33 -7.43 5.30
CA VAL A 115 18.71 -7.72 4.00
C VAL A 115 19.40 -6.97 2.87
N GLU A 116 19.42 -7.59 1.70
CA GLU A 116 19.94 -6.99 0.47
C GLU A 116 18.87 -6.98 -0.61
N ASN A 117 19.03 -6.10 -1.61
CA ASN A 117 18.11 -6.02 -2.75
C ASN A 117 18.02 -7.38 -3.47
N GLY A 118 16.80 -7.86 -3.67
CA GLY A 118 16.50 -9.17 -4.26
C GLY A 118 16.41 -10.33 -3.29
N ASP A 119 16.64 -10.11 -1.99
CA ASP A 119 16.36 -11.14 -0.98
C ASP A 119 14.85 -11.43 -0.92
N TYR A 120 14.49 -12.71 -0.88
CA TYR A 120 13.12 -13.14 -0.61
C TYR A 120 12.93 -13.31 0.89
N ILE A 121 12.06 -12.48 1.46
CA ILE A 121 11.88 -12.32 2.91
C ILE A 121 10.47 -12.69 3.33
N SER A 122 10.32 -12.99 4.61
CA SER A 122 9.04 -13.33 5.24
C SER A 122 8.98 -12.76 6.65
N PHE A 123 7.81 -12.30 7.06
CA PHE A 123 7.59 -11.75 8.41
C PHE A 123 6.11 -11.79 8.77
N THR A 124 5.81 -11.67 10.06
CA THR A 124 4.44 -11.52 10.57
C THR A 124 4.11 -10.05 10.77
N VAL A 125 3.02 -9.58 10.15
CA VAL A 125 2.48 -8.23 10.34
C VAL A 125 1.64 -8.20 11.61
N LYS A 126 1.95 -7.29 12.53
CA LYS A 126 1.33 -7.20 13.87
C LYS A 126 0.47 -5.94 14.07
N SER A 127 0.43 -5.05 13.10
CA SER A 127 -0.35 -3.82 13.12
C SER A 127 -1.15 -3.68 11.83
N PRO A 128 -2.34 -3.04 11.85
CA PRO A 128 -3.05 -2.72 10.62
C PRO A 128 -2.11 -2.04 9.62
N ILE A 129 -2.21 -2.41 8.35
CA ILE A 129 -1.46 -1.74 7.29
C ILE A 129 -2.07 -0.35 7.12
N MET A 130 -1.24 0.69 7.20
CA MET A 130 -1.69 2.05 6.99
C MET A 130 -1.96 2.25 5.49
N GLU A 131 -3.24 2.50 5.16
CA GLU A 131 -3.70 2.81 3.81
C GLU A 131 -3.08 4.12 3.33
N SER A 132 -1.97 3.98 2.62
CA SER A 132 -1.16 5.04 2.02
C SER A 132 -0.53 4.47 0.75
N TYR A 133 0.17 5.30 -0.01
CA TYR A 133 0.79 4.83 -1.24
C TYR A 133 2.26 5.25 -1.36
N PRO A 134 3.21 4.30 -1.34
CA PRO A 134 3.03 2.87 -1.04
C PRO A 134 2.45 2.60 0.36
N ALA A 135 1.82 1.43 0.55
CA ALA A 135 1.21 1.07 1.83
C ALA A 135 2.29 0.91 2.91
N ARG A 136 2.00 1.24 4.17
CA ARG A 136 3.02 1.22 5.24
C ARG A 136 2.70 0.21 6.32
N ILE A 137 3.70 -0.59 6.68
CA ILE A 137 3.63 -1.52 7.79
C ILE A 137 4.35 -0.90 8.99
N SER A 138 3.63 -0.71 10.09
CA SER A 138 4.17 -0.02 11.27
C SER A 138 4.89 -0.96 12.24
N LYS A 139 4.49 -2.24 12.28
CA LYS A 139 5.08 -3.24 13.17
C LYS A 139 5.10 -4.63 12.52
N ILE A 140 6.28 -5.25 12.55
CA ILE A 140 6.49 -6.65 12.13
C ILE A 140 7.22 -7.43 13.22
N ASP A 141 7.01 -8.74 13.24
CA ASP A 141 7.72 -9.73 14.06
C ASP A 141 8.17 -10.91 13.17
N ASP A 142 8.95 -11.85 13.74
CA ASP A 142 9.32 -13.12 13.10
C ASP A 142 9.94 -12.96 11.69
N PHE A 143 10.82 -11.95 11.56
CA PHE A 143 11.51 -11.65 10.32
C PHE A 143 12.53 -12.74 9.94
N GLU A 144 12.42 -13.26 8.72
CA GLU A 144 13.32 -14.26 8.16
C GLU A 144 13.69 -13.95 6.70
N VAL A 145 14.96 -14.17 6.35
CA VAL A 145 15.40 -14.23 4.95
C VAL A 145 15.30 -15.68 4.48
N LEU A 146 14.25 -15.99 3.71
CA LEU A 146 14.00 -17.34 3.22
C LEU A 146 14.99 -17.73 2.11
N HIS A 147 15.25 -16.79 1.20
CA HIS A 147 16.22 -16.98 0.12
C HIS A 147 17.03 -15.71 -0.10
N ARG A 148 18.35 -15.87 -0.09
CA ARG A 148 19.27 -14.82 -0.53
C ARG A 148 19.30 -14.78 -2.05
N ARG A 149 19.38 -13.57 -2.62
CA ARG A 149 19.79 -13.43 -4.01
C ARG A 149 21.17 -14.06 -4.20
N LYS A 150 21.36 -14.79 -5.31
CA LYS A 150 22.63 -15.43 -5.68
C LYS A 150 23.30 -14.72 -6.84
#